data_AF-V4B2L7-F1
#
_entry.id   AF-V4B2L7-F1
#
_cell.length_a   1.000
_cell.length_b   1.000
_cell.length_c   1.000
_cell.angle_alpha   90.00
_cell.angle_beta   90.00
_cell.angle_gamma   90.00
#
_symmetry.space_group_name_H-M   'P 1'
#
loop_
_entity.id
_entity.type
_entity.pdbx_description
1 polymer ?
#
loop_
_entity_poly.entity_id
_entity_poly.type
_entity_poly.pdbx_seq_one_letter_code
_entity_poly.pdbx_strand_id
1 'polypeptide(L)'
;ITTQPSVGNTVSERFTTQPSVCNTVLKRFTAQPSVGNTASKLLTTHPSVGNSVSQLLTTQSSVGNTVSELLTSQPSIGNTVSKLVTKQPSIIGNTVSELLKTQPPVGNTVSKLVTIQPSVGNTLSELLKTQPPVGNTVSKLVTFQPSVGNTVSELSTTQPAVGNTVSELMN
;
A
#
# COMPACT_ATOMS: atom_id res chain seq x y z
N ILE A 1 31.06 -4.29 3.90
CA ILE A 1 30.46 -4.80 2.65
C ILE A 1 30.78 -6.29 2.58
N THR A 2 29.80 -7.17 2.49
CA THR A 2 30.05 -8.62 2.38
C THR A 2 29.66 -9.10 0.99
N THR A 3 30.55 -9.84 0.33
CA THR A 3 30.34 -10.44 -1.00
C THR A 3 29.80 -11.87 -0.94
N GLN A 4 29.58 -12.41 0.27
CA GLN A 4 29.10 -13.76 0.51
C GLN A 4 27.63 -13.75 0.95
N PRO A 5 26.80 -14.73 0.52
CA PRO A 5 25.48 -14.96 1.12
C PRO A 5 25.64 -15.24 2.61
N SER A 6 24.96 -14.48 3.47
CA SER A 6 24.89 -14.77 4.89
C SER A 6 23.52 -15.38 5.20
N VAL A 7 23.50 -16.51 5.89
CA VAL A 7 22.29 -17.16 6.43
C VAL A 7 22.45 -17.20 7.95
N GLY A 8 21.47 -16.67 8.70
CA GLY A 8 21.40 -16.86 10.16
C GLY A 8 22.17 -15.88 11.06
N ASN A 9 22.58 -14.69 10.58
CA ASN A 9 23.38 -13.76 11.39
C ASN A 9 22.63 -12.48 11.79
N THR A 10 22.54 -12.23 13.11
CA THR A 10 22.14 -10.94 13.71
C THR A 10 23.30 -9.93 13.62
N VAL A 11 23.12 -8.88 12.82
CA VAL A 11 24.08 -7.77 12.68
C VAL A 11 23.31 -6.46 12.77
N SER A 12 23.90 -5.43 13.39
CA SER A 12 23.24 -4.12 13.54
C SER A 12 23.01 -3.42 12.20
N GLU A 13 24.00 -3.44 11.31
CA GLU A 13 23.88 -2.87 9.97
C GLU A 13 24.58 -3.77 8.96
N ARG A 14 23.95 -4.01 7.81
CA ARG A 14 24.52 -4.83 6.74
C ARG A 14 24.32 -4.20 5.37
N PHE A 15 25.41 -4.15 4.61
CA PHE A 15 25.43 -3.77 3.20
C PHE A 15 25.83 -5.00 2.37
N THR A 16 24.90 -5.50 1.54
CA THR A 16 25.14 -6.65 0.65
C THR A 16 24.93 -6.26 -0.81
N THR A 17 25.77 -6.77 -1.69
CA THR A 17 25.59 -6.70 -3.15
C THR A 17 25.04 -7.99 -3.74
N GLN A 18 24.67 -8.95 -2.89
CA GLN A 18 24.13 -10.26 -3.24
C GLN A 18 22.67 -10.38 -2.75
N PRO A 19 21.86 -11.27 -3.35
CA PRO A 19 20.52 -11.58 -2.86
C PRO A 19 20.56 -11.95 -1.38
N SER A 20 19.54 -11.51 -0.64
CA SER A 20 19.46 -11.78 0.78
C SER A 20 18.24 -12.63 1.10
N VAL A 21 18.49 -13.82 1.67
CA VAL A 21 17.45 -14.80 1.99
C VAL A 21 17.50 -15.10 3.49
N CYS A 22 16.33 -15.18 4.14
CA CYS A 22 16.16 -15.70 5.51
C CYS A 22 17.14 -15.13 6.56
N ASN A 23 17.20 -13.80 6.68
CA ASN A 23 18.03 -13.16 7.70
C ASN A 23 17.23 -12.28 8.66
N THR A 24 17.73 -12.20 9.89
CA THR A 24 17.31 -11.23 10.91
C THR A 24 18.39 -10.17 11.07
N VAL A 25 18.12 -8.93 10.66
CA VAL A 25 19.10 -7.83 10.71
C VAL A 25 18.41 -6.56 11.15
N LEU A 26 19.03 -5.74 12.01
CA LEU A 26 18.38 -4.50 12.45
C LEU A 26 18.21 -3.51 11.28
N LYS A 27 19.28 -3.20 10.54
CA LYS A 27 19.22 -2.43 9.29
C LYS A 27 19.92 -3.14 8.15
N ARG A 28 19.29 -3.14 6.97
CA ARG A 28 19.86 -3.71 5.76
C ARG A 28 19.73 -2.77 4.56
N PHE A 29 20.82 -2.68 3.82
CA PHE A 29 20.86 -2.17 2.47
C PHE A 29 21.28 -3.29 1.51
N THR A 30 20.48 -3.55 0.48
CA THR A 30 20.83 -4.51 -0.57
C THR A 30 20.54 -3.95 -1.95
N ALA A 31 21.49 -4.13 -2.87
CA ALA A 31 21.30 -3.79 -4.28
C ALA A 31 20.73 -4.97 -5.09
N GLN A 32 20.10 -5.95 -4.43
CA GLN A 32 19.61 -7.20 -5.01
C GLN A 32 18.27 -7.63 -4.38
N PRO A 33 17.57 -8.61 -4.96
CA PRO A 33 16.30 -9.11 -4.41
C PRO A 33 16.40 -9.55 -2.95
N SER A 34 15.32 -9.33 -2.22
CA SER A 34 15.19 -9.67 -0.79
C SER A 34 14.02 -10.60 -0.56
N VAL A 35 14.29 -11.81 -0.03
CA VAL A 35 13.26 -12.83 0.20
C VAL A 35 13.28 -13.31 1.66
N GLY A 36 12.13 -13.29 2.33
CA GLY A 36 11.97 -13.93 3.64
C GLY A 36 12.78 -13.32 4.78
N ASN A 37 13.10 -12.02 4.73
CA ASN A 37 13.90 -11.37 5.76
C ASN A 37 13.04 -10.71 6.84
N THR A 38 13.59 -10.67 8.05
CA THR A 38 13.07 -9.93 9.19
C THR A 38 14.03 -8.80 9.53
N ALA A 39 13.54 -7.57 9.59
CA ALA A 39 14.38 -6.42 9.87
C ALA A 39 13.61 -5.23 10.43
N SER A 40 14.28 -4.35 11.17
CA SER A 40 13.67 -3.07 11.51
C SER A 40 13.64 -2.15 10.30
N LYS A 41 14.71 -2.13 9.48
CA LYS A 41 14.77 -1.35 8.25
C LYS A 41 15.38 -2.15 7.10
N LEU A 42 14.68 -2.20 5.97
CA LEU A 42 15.14 -2.80 4.73
C LEU A 42 15.05 -1.79 3.59
N LEU A 43 16.20 -1.50 2.97
CA LEU A 43 16.30 -0.72 1.75
C LEU A 43 16.80 -1.62 0.63
N THR A 44 16.02 -1.72 -0.46
CA THR A 44 16.38 -2.46 -1.66
C THR A 44 16.05 -1.70 -2.93
N THR A 45 16.86 -1.84 -3.97
CA THR A 45 16.55 -1.32 -5.31
C THR A 45 15.83 -2.36 -6.18
N HIS A 46 15.60 -3.56 -5.66
CA HIS A 46 15.05 -4.72 -6.36
C HIS A 46 13.77 -5.25 -5.69
N PRO A 47 13.09 -6.24 -6.31
CA PRO A 47 11.88 -6.80 -5.74
C PRO A 47 12.06 -7.34 -4.32
N SER A 48 11.01 -7.17 -3.51
CA SER A 48 10.93 -7.61 -2.12
C SER A 48 9.77 -8.58 -1.95
N VAL A 49 10.06 -9.80 -1.49
CA VAL A 49 9.07 -10.88 -1.38
C VAL A 49 9.06 -11.49 0.03
N GLY A 50 7.89 -11.57 0.66
CA GLY A 50 7.70 -12.34 1.90
C GLY A 50 8.51 -11.84 3.10
N ASN A 51 8.86 -10.55 3.15
CA ASN A 51 9.60 -9.93 4.24
C ASN A 51 8.66 -9.40 5.32
N SER A 52 9.12 -9.47 6.57
CA SER A 52 8.44 -8.93 7.75
C SER A 52 9.31 -7.83 8.35
N VAL A 53 9.02 -6.57 8.02
CA VAL A 53 9.90 -5.45 8.40
C VAL A 53 9.14 -4.23 8.92
N SER A 54 9.73 -3.48 9.86
CA SER A 54 9.10 -2.24 10.33
C SER A 54 9.06 -1.17 9.23
N GLN A 55 10.17 -0.98 8.51
CA GLN A 55 10.26 -0.06 7.38
C GLN A 55 10.84 -0.75 6.15
N LEU A 56 10.09 -0.72 5.04
CA LEU A 56 10.52 -1.16 3.72
C LEU A 56 10.54 0.01 2.74
N LEU A 57 11.71 0.31 2.20
CA LEU A 57 11.87 1.20 1.06
C LEU A 57 12.36 0.39 -0.14
N THR A 58 11.55 0.36 -1.21
CA THR A 58 11.92 -0.30 -2.47
C THR A 58 11.59 0.55 -3.69
N THR A 59 12.45 0.51 -4.69
CA THR A 59 12.15 1.13 -6.00
C THR A 59 11.39 0.18 -6.94
N GLN A 60 11.22 -1.08 -6.55
CA GLN A 60 10.61 -2.15 -7.37
C GLN A 60 9.41 -2.79 -6.66
N SER A 61 8.83 -3.81 -7.27
CA SER A 61 7.63 -4.47 -6.79
C SER A 61 7.79 -5.09 -5.39
N SER A 62 6.70 -5.08 -4.64
CA SER A 62 6.60 -5.63 -3.28
C SER A 62 5.47 -6.65 -3.23
N VAL A 63 5.78 -7.91 -2.89
CA VAL A 63 4.81 -9.01 -2.91
C VAL A 63 4.79 -9.74 -1.57
N GLY A 64 3.60 -9.89 -0.98
CA GLY A 64 3.40 -10.72 0.21
C GLY A 64 4.17 -10.26 1.45
N ASN A 65 4.52 -8.98 1.55
CA ASN A 65 5.24 -8.45 2.71
C ASN A 65 4.25 -8.03 3.82
N THR A 66 4.69 -8.16 5.08
CA THR A 66 4.00 -7.62 6.25
C THR A 66 4.86 -6.50 6.83
N VAL A 67 4.38 -5.26 6.72
CA VAL A 67 5.22 -4.10 7.04
C VAL A 67 4.46 -2.97 7.73
N SER A 68 5.10 -2.28 8.67
CA SER A 68 4.47 -1.11 9.28
C SER A 68 4.45 0.05 8.29
N GLU A 69 5.56 0.32 7.62
CA GLU A 69 5.68 1.37 6.60
C GLU A 69 6.28 0.82 5.30
N LEU A 70 5.54 0.98 4.20
CA LEU A 70 5.99 0.67 2.86
C LEU A 70 6.03 1.94 2.01
N LEU A 71 7.22 2.28 1.52
CA LEU A 71 7.40 3.25 0.45
C LEU A 71 7.89 2.51 -0.80
N THR A 72 7.07 2.52 -1.85
CA THR A 72 7.43 1.91 -3.14
C THR A 72 7.12 2.82 -4.32
N SER A 73 7.95 2.72 -5.36
CA SER A 73 7.72 3.39 -6.65
C SER A 73 7.01 2.51 -7.67
N GLN A 74 6.77 1.22 -7.37
CA GLN A 74 6.20 0.23 -8.28
C GLN A 74 4.99 -0.48 -7.66
N PRO A 75 4.22 -1.25 -8.45
CA PRO A 75 3.07 -2.01 -7.95
C PRO A 75 3.37 -2.90 -6.73
N SER A 76 2.37 -3.05 -5.88
CA SER A 76 2.45 -3.87 -4.67
C SER A 76 1.25 -4.82 -4.59
N ILE A 77 1.49 -6.09 -4.29
CA ILE A 77 0.49 -7.16 -4.38
C ILE A 77 0.47 -7.98 -3.10
N GLY A 78 -0.74 -8.22 -2.55
CA GLY A 78 -0.94 -9.12 -1.41
C GLY A 78 -0.18 -8.73 -0.14
N ASN A 79 0.10 -7.45 0.08
CA ASN A 79 0.81 -6.97 1.26
C ASN A 79 -0.18 -6.56 2.37
N THR A 80 0.23 -6.79 3.61
CA THR A 80 -0.44 -6.25 4.81
C THR A 80 0.39 -5.10 5.35
N VAL A 81 -0.15 -3.89 5.33
CA VAL A 81 0.62 -2.66 5.57
C VAL A 81 -0.12 -1.70 6.49
N SER A 82 0.54 -1.16 7.52
CA SER A 82 -0.08 -0.08 8.30
C SER A 82 -0.13 1.22 7.49
N LYS A 83 1.00 1.65 6.89
CA LYS A 83 1.09 2.83 6.03
C LYS A 83 1.73 2.52 4.69
N LEU A 84 1.00 2.71 3.60
CA LEU A 84 1.49 2.53 2.24
C LEU A 84 1.52 3.87 1.50
N VAL A 85 2.69 4.21 0.97
CA VAL A 85 2.88 5.33 0.05
C VAL A 85 3.41 4.79 -1.27
N THR A 86 2.69 5.09 -2.36
CA THR A 86 3.12 4.69 -3.72
C THR A 86 2.70 5.69 -4.79
N LYS A 87 3.45 5.70 -5.89
CA LYS A 87 3.23 6.56 -7.05
C LYS A 87 2.58 5.84 -8.24
N GLN A 88 2.47 4.50 -8.23
CA GLN A 88 1.99 3.72 -9.38
C GLN A 88 0.56 3.16 -9.17
N PRO A 89 -0.18 2.89 -10.27
CA PRO A 89 -1.63 2.66 -10.28
C PRO A 89 -2.08 1.25 -9.88
N SER A 90 -1.19 0.30 -9.63
CA SER A 90 -1.62 -1.08 -9.39
C SER A 90 -1.22 -1.56 -7.99
N ILE A 91 -2.21 -1.53 -7.10
CA ILE A 91 -2.15 -2.15 -5.78
C ILE A 91 -3.31 -3.13 -5.80
N ILE A 92 -3.06 -4.44 -5.66
CA ILE A 92 -4.09 -5.47 -5.77
C ILE A 92 -4.04 -6.37 -4.54
N GLY A 93 -5.19 -6.57 -3.91
CA GLY A 93 -5.34 -7.50 -2.80
C GLY A 93 -4.53 -7.12 -1.57
N ASN A 94 -4.18 -5.83 -1.41
CA ASN A 94 -3.54 -5.37 -0.19
C ASN A 94 -4.58 -5.05 0.89
N THR A 95 -4.18 -5.26 2.14
CA THR A 95 -4.87 -4.78 3.33
C THR A 95 -4.05 -3.66 3.93
N VAL A 96 -4.61 -2.44 3.94
CA VAL A 96 -3.87 -1.24 4.34
C VAL A 96 -4.64 -0.41 5.36
N SER A 97 -4.01 0.00 6.46
CA SER A 97 -4.70 0.93 7.39
C SER A 97 -4.76 2.33 6.80
N GLU A 98 -3.66 2.85 6.27
CA GLU A 98 -3.57 4.18 5.66
C GLU A 98 -2.86 4.11 4.30
N LEU A 99 -3.57 4.50 3.24
CA LEU A 99 -3.07 4.54 1.87
C LEU A 99 -3.06 5.97 1.34
N LEU A 100 -1.85 6.47 1.05
CA LEU A 100 -1.63 7.76 0.38
C LEU A 100 -1.09 7.51 -1.02
N LYS A 101 -1.78 8.02 -2.03
CA LYS A 101 -1.34 7.85 -3.41
C LYS A 101 -1.95 8.84 -4.39
N THR A 102 -1.29 8.98 -5.52
CA THR A 102 -1.71 9.84 -6.62
C THR A 102 -2.47 9.10 -7.71
N GLN A 103 -2.42 7.77 -7.76
CA GLN A 103 -2.98 6.95 -8.85
C GLN A 103 -4.06 5.96 -8.33
N PRO A 104 -4.99 5.46 -9.16
CA PRO A 104 -6.13 4.63 -8.73
C PRO A 104 -5.81 3.36 -7.92
N PRO A 105 -6.45 3.04 -6.78
CA PRO A 105 -6.39 1.70 -6.18
C PRO A 105 -7.43 0.77 -6.79
N VAL A 106 -7.09 -0.52 -6.89
CA VAL A 106 -8.01 -1.54 -7.41
C VAL A 106 -8.06 -2.75 -6.47
N GLY A 107 -9.24 -3.14 -6.02
CA GLY A 107 -9.41 -4.40 -5.29
C GLY A 107 -8.65 -4.46 -3.95
N ASN A 108 -8.66 -3.38 -3.17
CA ASN A 108 -8.02 -3.32 -1.85
C ASN A 108 -9.04 -3.18 -0.73
N THR A 109 -8.64 -3.64 0.47
CA THR A 109 -9.31 -3.30 1.72
C THR A 109 -8.48 -2.24 2.43
N VAL A 110 -9.05 -1.04 2.61
CA VAL A 110 -8.31 0.08 3.21
C VAL A 110 -9.14 0.77 4.29
N SER A 111 -8.57 0.99 5.47
CA SER A 111 -9.29 1.76 6.50
C SER A 111 -9.41 3.23 6.10
N LYS A 112 -8.31 3.87 5.67
CA LYS A 112 -8.28 5.26 5.20
C LYS A 112 -7.58 5.40 3.87
N LEU A 113 -8.28 5.91 2.87
CA LEU A 113 -7.73 6.21 1.55
C LEU A 113 -7.80 7.71 1.27
N VAL A 114 -6.65 8.29 0.95
CA VAL A 114 -6.52 9.64 0.38
C VAL A 114 -5.95 9.51 -1.03
N THR A 115 -6.73 9.90 -2.04
CA THR A 115 -6.33 9.85 -3.44
C THR A 115 -6.92 10.98 -4.25
N ILE A 116 -6.22 11.40 -5.30
CA ILE A 116 -6.71 12.38 -6.27
C ILE A 116 -7.29 11.74 -7.54
N GLN A 117 -7.07 10.45 -7.78
CA GLN A 117 -7.51 9.74 -8.99
C GLN A 117 -8.63 8.73 -8.68
N PRO A 118 -9.46 8.34 -9.67
CA PRO A 118 -10.52 7.33 -9.57
C PRO A 118 -10.11 6.07 -8.77
N SER A 119 -11.05 5.44 -8.08
CA SER A 119 -10.81 4.27 -7.22
C SER A 119 -11.90 3.29 -7.57
N VAL A 120 -11.52 2.02 -7.77
CA VAL A 120 -12.40 1.02 -8.36
C VAL A 120 -12.38 -0.25 -7.53
N GLY A 121 -13.56 -0.74 -7.16
CA GLY A 121 -13.70 -2.05 -6.51
C GLY A 121 -12.98 -2.17 -5.18
N ASN A 122 -12.89 -1.08 -4.39
CA ASN A 122 -12.28 -1.12 -3.06
C ASN A 122 -13.34 -1.18 -1.97
N THR A 123 -12.97 -1.80 -0.85
CA THR A 123 -13.73 -1.76 0.41
C THR A 123 -13.01 -0.81 1.36
N LEU A 124 -13.69 0.26 1.75
CA LEU A 124 -13.09 1.38 2.46
C LEU A 124 -13.89 1.74 3.71
N SER A 125 -13.22 2.04 4.83
CA SER A 125 -13.92 2.69 5.95
C SER A 125 -14.07 4.18 5.70
N GLU A 126 -13.01 4.84 5.23
CA GLU A 126 -12.99 6.28 4.94
C GLU A 126 -12.32 6.53 3.58
N LEU A 127 -13.00 7.32 2.73
CA LEU A 127 -12.48 7.78 1.45
C LEU A 127 -12.57 9.30 1.36
N LEU A 128 -11.41 9.96 1.27
CA LEU A 128 -11.31 11.36 0.91
C LEU A 128 -10.78 11.51 -0.51
N LYS A 129 -11.53 12.20 -1.36
CA LYS A 129 -11.24 12.21 -2.79
C LYS A 129 -11.70 13.43 -3.55
N THR A 130 -10.95 13.79 -4.59
CA THR A 130 -11.28 14.89 -5.50
C THR A 130 -11.87 14.46 -6.84
N GLN A 131 -11.76 13.19 -7.24
CA GLN A 131 -12.28 12.66 -8.51
C GLN A 131 -13.33 11.55 -8.27
N PRO A 132 -14.25 11.28 -9.21
CA PRO A 132 -15.31 10.29 -9.05
C PRO A 132 -14.83 8.92 -8.55
N PRO A 133 -15.34 8.40 -7.41
CA PRO A 133 -15.22 6.98 -7.08
C PRO A 133 -16.25 6.16 -7.88
N VAL A 134 -15.85 4.95 -8.30
CA VAL A 134 -16.70 4.03 -9.07
C VAL A 134 -16.69 2.65 -8.42
N GLY A 135 -17.87 2.08 -8.16
CA GLY A 135 -17.97 0.68 -7.73
C GLY A 135 -17.25 0.36 -6.42
N ASN A 136 -17.18 1.31 -5.48
CA ASN A 136 -16.60 1.07 -4.15
C ASN A 136 -17.69 0.85 -3.11
N THR A 137 -17.34 0.10 -2.06
CA THR A 137 -18.11 0.00 -0.82
C THR A 137 -17.41 0.85 0.22
N VAL A 138 -18.07 1.88 0.73
CA VAL A 138 -17.44 2.90 1.59
C VAL A 138 -18.32 3.20 2.80
N SER A 139 -17.77 3.15 4.02
CA SER A 139 -18.55 3.61 5.19
C SER A 139 -18.72 5.12 5.18
N LYS A 140 -17.63 5.89 4.99
CA LYS A 140 -17.67 7.37 4.89
C LYS A 140 -16.99 7.86 3.62
N LEU A 141 -17.73 8.54 2.75
CA LEU A 141 -17.22 9.13 1.52
C LEU A 141 -17.32 10.66 1.56
N VAL A 142 -16.18 11.32 1.39
CA VAL A 142 -16.10 12.76 1.12
C VAL A 142 -15.59 12.97 -0.30
N THR A 143 -16.41 13.57 -1.16
CA THR A 143 -16.07 13.83 -2.57
C THR A 143 -16.49 15.23 -3.01
N PHE A 144 -15.69 15.83 -3.90
CA PHE A 144 -16.00 17.13 -4.54
C PHE A 144 -16.49 17.00 -5.99
N GLN A 145 -16.61 15.77 -6.47
CA GLN A 145 -17.04 15.42 -7.83
C GLN A 145 -18.16 14.37 -7.79
N PRO A 146 -18.93 14.22 -8.88
CA PRO A 146 -19.98 13.21 -8.96
C PRO A 146 -19.47 11.82 -8.63
N SER A 147 -20.19 11.08 -7.81
CA SER A 147 -19.92 9.66 -7.53
C SER A 147 -20.89 8.78 -8.31
N VAL A 148 -20.43 7.60 -8.76
CA VAL A 148 -21.25 6.69 -9.57
C VAL A 148 -21.14 5.25 -9.09
N GLY A 149 -22.28 4.58 -8.89
CA GLY A 149 -22.34 3.13 -8.66
C GLY A 149 -21.63 2.66 -7.38
N ASN A 150 -21.54 3.49 -6.35
CA ASN A 150 -20.97 3.13 -5.05
C ASN A 150 -22.07 2.73 -4.05
N THR A 151 -21.69 1.92 -3.06
CA THR A 151 -22.49 1.67 -1.86
C THR A 151 -21.86 2.43 -0.71
N VAL A 152 -22.60 3.37 -0.12
CA VAL A 152 -22.06 4.33 0.86
C VAL A 152 -22.98 4.42 2.07
N SER A 153 -22.43 4.31 3.28
CA SER A 153 -23.21 4.57 4.50
C SER A 153 -23.41 6.07 4.71
N GLU A 154 -22.33 6.86 4.73
CA GLU A 154 -22.38 8.31 4.88
C GLU A 154 -21.70 8.99 3.67
N LEU A 155 -22.45 9.82 2.93
CA LEU A 155 -21.94 10.59 1.78
C LEU A 155 -21.95 12.08 2.09
N SER A 156 -20.79 12.74 1.98
CA SER A 156 -20.68 14.19 1.90
C SER A 156 -20.16 14.61 0.53
N THR A 157 -20.97 15.37 -0.21
CA THR A 157 -20.66 15.79 -1.59
C THR A 157 -21.20 17.17 -1.92
N THR A 158 -20.44 17.93 -2.72
CA THR A 158 -20.89 19.21 -3.29
C THR A 158 -21.49 19.07 -4.69
N GLN A 159 -21.53 17.85 -5.23
CA GLN A 159 -21.97 17.54 -6.60
C GLN A 159 -22.92 16.33 -6.63
N PRO A 160 -23.76 16.17 -7.68
CA PRO A 160 -24.76 15.10 -7.77
C PRO A 160 -24.17 13.69 -7.68
N ALA A 161 -24.88 12.79 -6.99
CA ALA A 161 -24.55 11.38 -6.86
C ALA A 161 -25.51 10.55 -7.72
N VAL A 162 -25.01 9.80 -8.71
CA VAL A 162 -25.84 9.07 -9.68
C VAL A 162 -25.69 7.57 -9.50
N GLY A 163 -26.81 6.86 -9.32
CA GLY A 163 -26.82 5.40 -9.22
C GLY A 163 -26.03 4.84 -8.01
N ASN A 164 -25.79 5.66 -6.98
CA ASN A 164 -25.22 5.19 -5.71
C ASN A 164 -26.35 4.74 -4.78
N THR A 165 -26.05 3.74 -3.95
CA THR A 165 -26.88 3.39 -2.80
C THR A 165 -26.30 4.11 -1.58
N VAL A 166 -27.06 5.05 -1.02
CA VAL A 166 -26.60 5.93 0.08
C VAL A 166 -27.56 5.78 1.26
N SER A 167 -27.04 5.45 2.46
CA SER A 167 -27.86 5.41 3.67
C SER A 167 -28.12 6.81 4.23
N GLU A 168 -27.09 7.66 4.28
CA GLU A 168 -27.17 9.04 4.77
C GLU A 168 -26.44 10.00 3.83
N LEU A 169 -27.14 11.06 3.40
CA LEU A 169 -26.59 12.13 2.57
C LEU A 169 -26.46 13.41 3.40
N MET A 170 -25.23 13.89 3.54
CA MET A 170 -24.87 15.14 4.19
C MET A 170 -24.51 16.16 3.11
N ASN A 171 -25.35 17.18 2.94
CA ASN A 171 -25.13 18.28 1.98
C ASN A 171 -24.46 19.48 2.67
#